data_AF-Q7DJN1-F1
#
_entry.id   AF-Q7DJN1-F1
#
_cell.length_a   1.000
_cell.length_b   1.000
_cell.length_c   1.000
_cell.angle_alpha   90.00
_cell.angle_beta   90.00
_cell.angle_gamma   90.00
#
_symmetry.space_group_name_H-M   'P 1'
#
loop_
_entity.id
_entity.type
_entity.pdbx_description
1 polymer ?
#
loop_
_entity_poly.entity_id
_entity_poly.type
_entity_poly.pdbx_seq_one_letter_code
_entity_poly.pdbx_strand_id
1 'polypeptide(L)' 'MSPQLIQKLPAITLLEGMFPELSTNQLKVCVFYAMGVPYDAIAQNCRLSPETVRTYLK' A
#
# COMPACT_ATOMS: atom_id res chain seq x y z
N MET A 1 15.13 -20.55 6.15
CA MET A 1 14.26 -19.82 5.22
C MET A 1 13.56 -18.72 6.00
N SER A 2 13.87 -17.47 5.68
CA SER A 2 13.60 -16.28 6.52
C SER A 2 12.15 -15.76 6.39
N PRO A 3 11.41 -15.52 7.49
CA PRO A 3 10.12 -14.84 7.45
C PRO A 3 10.26 -13.32 7.65
N GLN A 4 11.21 -12.67 6.97
CA GLN A 4 11.54 -11.26 7.23
C GLN A 4 10.83 -10.25 6.30
N LEU A 5 9.99 -10.71 5.36
CA LEU A 5 9.40 -9.83 4.35
C LEU A 5 8.14 -9.08 4.81
N ILE A 6 7.59 -9.42 5.99
CA ILE A 6 6.39 -8.76 6.56
C ILE A 6 6.77 -7.64 7.55
N GLN A 7 8.01 -7.61 8.07
CA GLN A 7 8.42 -6.65 9.10
C GLN A 7 8.82 -5.26 8.57
N LYS A 8 8.76 -5.03 7.25
CA LYS A 8 9.21 -3.80 6.61
C LYS A 8 8.07 -3.01 5.95
N LEU A 9 6.84 -3.18 6.42
CA LEU A 9 5.78 -2.22 6.15
C LEU A 9 5.89 -1.14 7.23
N PRO A 10 6.50 0.04 6.97
CA PRO A 10 6.52 1.11 7.95
C PRO A 10 5.08 1.39 8.37
N ALA A 11 4.85 1.28 9.68
CA ALA A 11 3.60 1.28 10.41
C ALA A 11 2.39 1.87 9.66
N ILE A 12 1.64 1.03 8.93
CA ILE A 12 0.32 1.39 8.39
C ILE A 12 -0.55 2.04 9.46
N THR A 13 -0.48 1.51 10.68
CA THR A 13 -1.22 2.04 11.84
C THR A 13 -0.82 3.46 12.21
N LEU A 14 0.45 3.85 12.00
CA LEU A 14 0.89 5.24 12.18
C LEU A 14 0.33 6.13 11.06
N LEU A 15 0.37 5.64 9.83
CA LEU A 15 -0.16 6.35 8.67
C LEU A 15 -1.68 6.52 8.76
N GLU A 16 -2.41 5.54 9.30
CA GLU A 16 -3.85 5.65 9.59
C GLU A 16 -4.14 6.76 10.59
N GLY A 17 -3.26 6.97 11.58
CA GLY A 17 -3.37 8.08 12.54
C GLY A 17 -2.99 9.44 11.95
N MET A 18 -2.04 9.49 11.02
CA MET A 18 -1.59 10.73 10.35
C MET A 18 -2.52 11.16 9.21
N PHE A 19 -3.17 10.19 8.55
CA PHE A 19 -4.04 10.40 7.40
C PHE A 19 -5.40 9.70 7.62
N PRO A 20 -6.21 10.17 8.58
CA PRO A 20 -7.49 9.54 8.89
C PRO A 20 -8.50 9.61 7.74
N GLU A 21 -8.28 10.51 6.77
CA GLU A 21 -9.10 10.66 5.56
C GLU A 21 -8.84 9.56 4.52
N LEU A 22 -7.71 8.87 4.63
CA LEU A 22 -7.33 7.79 3.72
C LEU A 22 -7.70 6.44 4.31
N SER A 23 -8.35 5.61 3.49
CA SER A 23 -8.58 4.21 3.84
C SER A 23 -7.28 3.44 3.97
N THR A 24 -7.28 2.37 4.76
CA THR A 24 -6.15 1.44 4.89
C THR A 24 -5.63 0.95 3.53
N ASN A 25 -6.51 0.77 2.54
CA ASN A 25 -6.12 0.34 1.19
C ASN A 25 -5.42 1.45 0.41
N GLN A 26 -5.85 2.70 0.52
CA GLN A 26 -5.13 3.85 -0.07
C GLN A 26 -3.73 3.97 0.54
N LEU A 27 -3.62 3.83 1.86
CA LEU A 27 -2.33 3.87 2.55
C LEU A 27 -1.40 2.73 2.12
N LYS A 28 -1.91 1.50 2.01
CA LYS A 28 -1.17 0.36 1.46
C LYS A 28 -0.66 0.65 0.06
N VAL A 29 -1.53 1.15 -0.81
CA VAL A 29 -1.18 1.51 -2.19
C VAL A 29 -0.06 2.55 -2.22
N CYS A 30 -0.16 3.62 -1.43
CA CYS A 30 0.89 4.64 -1.32
C CYS A 30 2.23 4.07 -0.81
N VAL A 31 2.19 3.24 0.23
CA VAL A 31 3.40 2.62 0.81
C VAL A 31 4.07 1.68 -0.20
N PHE A 32 3.30 0.80 -0.86
CA PHE A 32 3.86 -0.09 -1.87
C PHE A 32 4.41 0.68 -3.08
N TYR A 33 3.73 1.73 -3.51
CA TYR A 33 4.21 2.57 -4.59
C TYR A 33 5.52 3.29 -4.22
N ALA A 34 5.61 3.86 -3.02
CA ALA A 34 6.83 4.49 -2.52
C ALA A 34 8.01 3.51 -2.40
N MET A 35 7.74 2.22 -2.17
CA MET A 35 8.74 1.15 -2.18
C MET A 35 9.13 0.69 -3.59
N GLY A 36 8.57 1.28 -4.65
CA GLY A 36 8.87 0.94 -6.05
C GLY A 36 8.17 -0.33 -6.55
N VAL A 37 7.12 -0.79 -5.86
CA VAL A 37 6.35 -1.97 -6.29
C VAL A 37 5.54 -1.60 -7.54
N PRO A 38 5.55 -2.44 -8.60
CA PRO A 38 4.79 -2.16 -9.82
C PRO A 38 3.28 -2.21 -9.57
N TYR A 39 2.52 -1.38 -10.28
CA TYR A 39 1.07 -1.21 -10.09
C TYR A 39 0.28 -2.51 -10.10
N ASP A 40 0.58 -3.44 -11.01
CA ASP A 40 -0.06 -4.76 -11.07
C ASP A 40 0.16 -5.58 -9.80
N ALA A 41 1.38 -5.57 -9.26
CA ALA A 41 1.67 -6.25 -8.01
C ALA A 41 0.95 -5.58 -6.82
N ILE A 42 0.84 -4.25 -6.80
CA ILE A 42 0.05 -3.53 -5.78
C ILE A 42 -1.43 -3.91 -5.88
N ALA A 43 -1.99 -3.93 -7.10
CA ALA A 43 -3.37 -4.29 -7.37
C ALA A 43 -3.69 -5.70 -6.87
N GLN A 44 -2.81 -6.67 -7.16
CA GLN A 44 -2.93 -8.03 -6.65
C GLN A 44 -2.83 -8.12 -5.12
N ASN A 45 -1.85 -7.43 -4.51
CA ASN A 45 -1.65 -7.45 -3.05
C ASN A 45 -2.82 -6.79 -2.30
N CYS A 46 -3.39 -5.72 -2.85
CA CYS A 46 -4.48 -4.98 -2.23
C CYS A 46 -5.88 -5.48 -2.66
N ARG A 47 -5.96 -6.47 -3.57
CA ARG A 47 -7.21 -6.94 -4.20
C ARG A 47 -8.02 -5.80 -4.83
N LEU A 48 -7.32 -4.92 -5.53
CA LEU A 48 -7.88 -3.78 -6.25
C LEU A 48 -7.69 -3.98 -7.76
N SER A 49 -8.42 -3.22 -8.58
CA SER A 49 -8.09 -3.12 -10.01
C SER A 49 -6.88 -2.18 -10.20
N PRO A 50 -6.08 -2.36 -11.26
CA PRO A 50 -4.98 -1.45 -11.60
C PRO A 50 -5.46 0.00 -11.81
N GLU A 51 -6.68 0.19 -12.29
CA GLU A 51 -7.31 1.51 -12.44
C GLU A 51 -7.53 2.18 -11.08
N THR A 52 -8.04 1.44 -10.09
CA THR A 52 -8.23 1.95 -8.73
C THR A 52 -6.89 2.31 -8.07
N VAL A 53 -5.85 1.50 -8.28
CA VAL A 53 -4.49 1.81 -7.80
C VAL A 53 -3.99 3.14 -8.38
N ARG A 54 -4.19 3.38 -9.67
CA ARG A 54 -3.82 4.66 -10.30
C ARG A 54 -4.62 5.83 -9.76
N THR A 55 -5.92 5.65 -9.51
CA THR A 55 -6.78 6.68 -8.90
C THR A 55 -6.33 7.03 -7.49
N TYR A 56 -5.90 6.04 -6.70
CA TYR A 56 -5.40 6.27 -5.34
C TYR A 56 -4.05 6.99 -5.27
N LEU A 57 -3.28 6.99 -6.36
CA LEU A 57 -1.95 7.61 -6.44
C LEU A 57 -1.95 8.97 -7.15
N LYS A 58 -3.13 9.47 -7.53
CA LYS A 58 -3.32 10.71 -8.28
C LYS A 58 -3.66 11.87 -7.36
#